data_AF-A0A653Y6A3-F1
#
_entry.id   AF-A0A653Y6A3-F1
#
_cell.length_a   1.000
_cell.length_b   1.000
_cell.length_c   1.000
_cell.angle_alpha   90.00
_cell.angle_beta   90.00
_cell.angle_gamma   90.00
#
_symmetry.space_group_name_H-M   'P 1'
#
loop_
_entity.id
_entity.type
_entity.pdbx_description
1 polymer ?
#
loop_
_entity_poly.entity_id
_entity_poly.type
_entity_poly.pdbx_seq_one_letter_code
_entity_poly.pdbx_strand_id
1 'polypeptide(L)'
;MRTPAAASRLTSPRLLAPLWLLLVAAGAALLVVGLVPVGPDELPRAGAVVVSTAYAWALAARVGGRPVVFGTVALVAGVLAVVLDLTWLRTGAAVATCVVAAVLGVMATVPAVRFRQAARECLVAVVVAGVGALATLGYAPALTLARFEYVTLGLALAATVAVVQRLGAGLHGLGRRGVVAVVGGTLLLAVTLLYAELLRRYGTPSVVDNLLDGVVWVRDTLGAFPRPIETVVGVPALAWGCHMRARRRQGWWVCAFGAAATASTAAALVNPGVTLLESGLSVLYGLVVGLVVGYLLIRVDLAVTGTRGRRSRAAEQGLAVRPEPRRTEPLL
;
A
#
# COMPACT_ATOMS: atom_id res chain seq x y z
N MET A 1 -36.07 -12.91 -30.83
CA MET A 1 -35.95 -12.30 -29.49
C MET A 1 -34.99 -13.12 -28.64
N ARG A 2 -33.72 -12.71 -28.51
CA ARG A 2 -32.73 -13.38 -27.65
C ARG A 2 -32.78 -12.75 -26.25
N THR A 3 -32.90 -13.61 -25.24
CA THR A 3 -33.07 -13.31 -23.82
C THR A 3 -31.97 -12.40 -23.24
N PRO A 4 -32.29 -11.36 -22.44
CA PRO A 4 -31.31 -10.50 -21.75
C PRO A 4 -30.64 -11.16 -20.52
N ALA A 5 -30.88 -12.44 -20.26
CA ALA A 5 -30.42 -13.15 -19.05
C ALA A 5 -28.92 -13.52 -19.02
N ALA A 6 -28.21 -13.45 -20.16
CA ALA A 6 -26.78 -13.78 -20.22
C ALA A 6 -25.88 -12.59 -19.83
N ALA A 7 -26.27 -11.37 -20.20
CA ALA A 7 -25.50 -10.15 -19.91
C ALA A 7 -25.54 -9.77 -18.42
N SER A 8 -26.62 -10.09 -17.70
CA SER A 8 -26.76 -9.80 -16.27
C SER A 8 -26.02 -10.78 -15.35
N ARG A 9 -25.57 -11.93 -15.86
CA ARG A 9 -24.75 -12.88 -15.08
C ARG A 9 -23.28 -12.45 -15.01
N LEU A 10 -22.75 -11.87 -16.08
CA LEU A 10 -21.36 -11.39 -16.16
C LEU A 10 -21.06 -10.20 -15.25
N THR A 11 -22.09 -9.44 -14.85
CA THR A 11 -22.01 -8.31 -13.92
C THR A 11 -22.27 -8.69 -12.46
N SER A 12 -22.46 -9.99 -12.15
CA SER A 12 -22.58 -10.42 -10.76
C SER A 12 -21.25 -10.20 -10.03
N PRO A 13 -21.24 -9.50 -8.87
CA PRO A 13 -20.02 -9.22 -8.11
C PRO A 13 -19.26 -10.49 -7.69
N ARG A 14 -19.92 -11.66 -7.72
CA ARG A 14 -19.32 -12.96 -7.39
C ARG A 14 -18.40 -13.52 -8.48
N LEU A 15 -18.61 -13.17 -9.76
CA LEU A 15 -17.79 -13.64 -10.88
C LEU A 15 -16.69 -12.65 -11.27
N LEU A 16 -16.85 -11.36 -10.94
CA LEU A 16 -15.87 -10.32 -11.23
C LEU A 16 -14.60 -10.43 -10.38
N ALA A 17 -14.74 -10.79 -9.10
CA ALA A 17 -13.59 -10.96 -8.21
C ALA A 17 -12.62 -12.09 -8.64
N PRO A 18 -13.07 -13.32 -8.97
CA PRO A 18 -12.16 -14.35 -9.44
C PRO A 18 -11.56 -14.02 -10.81
N LEU A 19 -12.33 -13.41 -11.73
CA LEU A 19 -11.79 -12.95 -13.01
C LEU A 19 -10.68 -11.91 -12.82
N TRP A 20 -10.89 -10.94 -11.93
CA TRP A 20 -9.89 -9.94 -11.58
C TRP A 20 -8.63 -10.60 -10.99
N LEU A 21 -8.78 -11.55 -10.08
CA LEU A 21 -7.65 -12.31 -9.52
C LEU A 21 -6.89 -13.07 -10.60
N LEU A 22 -7.60 -13.70 -11.54
CA LEU A 22 -6.98 -14.39 -12.68
C LEU A 22 -6.20 -13.43 -13.58
N LEU A 23 -6.75 -12.24 -13.87
CA LEU A 23 -6.07 -11.22 -14.67
C LEU A 23 -4.81 -10.70 -13.96
N VAL A 24 -4.89 -10.43 -12.66
CA VAL A 24 -3.72 -10.02 -11.86
C VAL A 24 -2.69 -11.14 -11.81
N ALA A 25 -3.10 -12.39 -11.61
CA ALA A 25 -2.20 -13.54 -11.57
C ALA A 25 -1.52 -13.77 -12.93
N ALA A 26 -2.26 -13.64 -14.04
CA ALA A 26 -1.70 -13.72 -15.38
C ALA A 26 -0.69 -12.60 -15.66
N GLY A 27 -1.05 -11.35 -15.33
CA GLY A 27 -0.14 -10.21 -15.47
C GLY A 27 1.12 -10.34 -14.59
N ALA A 28 0.96 -10.79 -13.35
CA ALA A 28 2.08 -11.09 -12.45
C ALA A 28 2.96 -12.23 -12.98
N ALA A 29 2.38 -13.28 -13.56
CA ALA A 29 3.14 -14.37 -14.18
C ALA A 29 3.99 -13.85 -15.35
N LEU A 30 3.44 -12.99 -16.22
CA LEU A 30 4.19 -12.35 -17.31
C LEU A 30 5.37 -11.52 -16.78
N LEU A 31 5.15 -10.78 -15.69
CA LEU A 31 6.21 -10.00 -15.03
C LEU A 31 7.31 -10.88 -14.44
N VAL A 32 6.93 -11.99 -13.78
CA VAL A 32 7.88 -12.95 -13.20
C VAL A 32 8.68 -13.69 -14.27
N VAL A 33 8.05 -14.07 -15.38
CA VAL A 33 8.75 -14.65 -16.54
C VAL A 33 9.79 -13.66 -17.06
N GLY A 34 9.47 -12.37 -17.07
CA GLY A 34 10.38 -11.28 -17.41
C GLY A 34 11.60 -11.12 -16.50
N LEU A 35 11.60 -11.67 -15.28
CA LEU A 35 12.76 -11.66 -14.39
C LEU A 35 13.81 -12.69 -14.78
N VAL A 36 13.45 -13.66 -15.63
CA VAL A 36 14.33 -14.69 -16.16
C VAL A 36 14.71 -14.28 -17.59
N PRO A 37 16.00 -14.27 -17.97
CA PRO A 37 16.45 -13.78 -19.28
C PRO A 37 16.15 -14.74 -20.45
N VAL A 38 15.05 -15.50 -20.38
CA VAL A 38 14.74 -16.63 -21.28
C VAL A 38 13.45 -16.37 -22.09
N GLY A 39 12.94 -15.13 -22.14
CA GLY A 39 11.70 -14.79 -22.83
C GLY A 39 11.74 -13.50 -23.65
N PRO A 40 10.70 -13.22 -24.45
CA PRO A 40 10.57 -11.97 -25.19
C PRO A 40 10.58 -10.75 -24.26
N ASP A 41 11.33 -9.71 -24.63
CA ASP A 41 11.48 -8.46 -23.87
C ASP A 41 10.16 -7.67 -23.68
N GLU A 42 9.12 -8.02 -24.45
CA GLU A 42 7.81 -7.38 -24.40
C GLU A 42 6.89 -7.95 -23.32
N LEU A 43 7.18 -9.15 -22.78
CA LEU A 43 6.33 -9.79 -21.77
C LEU A 43 6.21 -8.97 -20.47
N PRO A 44 7.29 -8.40 -19.89
CA PRO A 44 7.19 -7.55 -18.70
C PRO A 44 6.31 -6.32 -18.95
N ARG A 45 6.41 -5.70 -20.14
CA ARG A 45 5.64 -4.51 -20.49
C ARG A 45 4.15 -4.83 -20.62
N ALA A 46 3.80 -5.94 -21.28
CA ALA A 46 2.43 -6.42 -21.35
C ALA A 46 1.87 -6.75 -19.96
N GLY A 47 2.64 -7.44 -19.12
CA GLY A 47 2.28 -7.74 -17.74
C GLY A 47 2.04 -6.47 -16.90
N ALA A 48 2.89 -5.46 -17.07
CA ALA A 48 2.76 -4.17 -16.40
C ALA A 48 1.46 -3.45 -16.77
N VAL A 49 1.08 -3.43 -18.05
CA VAL A 49 -0.19 -2.86 -18.53
C VAL A 49 -1.39 -3.62 -17.98
N VAL A 50 -1.34 -4.95 -17.97
CA VAL A 50 -2.44 -5.77 -17.42
C VAL A 50 -2.63 -5.50 -15.93
N VAL A 51 -1.56 -5.51 -15.14
CA VAL A 51 -1.64 -5.28 -13.68
C VAL A 51 -2.07 -3.84 -13.38
N SER A 52 -1.48 -2.83 -14.04
CA SER A 52 -1.85 -1.43 -13.79
C SER A 52 -3.33 -1.17 -14.11
N THR A 53 -3.81 -1.73 -15.23
CA THR A 53 -5.22 -1.67 -15.64
C THR A 53 -6.14 -2.34 -14.63
N ALA A 54 -5.81 -3.58 -14.23
CA ALA A 54 -6.59 -4.33 -13.26
C ALA A 54 -6.63 -3.62 -11.89
N TYR A 55 -5.52 -3.02 -11.47
CA TYR A 55 -5.42 -2.28 -10.21
C TYR A 55 -6.21 -0.98 -10.24
N ALA A 56 -6.14 -0.21 -11.33
CA ALA A 56 -6.94 1.00 -11.50
C ALA A 56 -8.44 0.69 -11.48
N TRP A 57 -8.85 -0.39 -12.15
CA TRP A 57 -10.22 -0.89 -12.12
C TRP A 57 -10.64 -1.27 -10.70
N ALA A 58 -9.83 -2.05 -9.98
CA ALA A 58 -10.15 -2.50 -8.63
C ALA A 58 -10.20 -1.37 -7.62
N LEU A 59 -9.29 -0.40 -7.71
CA LEU A 59 -9.30 0.78 -6.85
C LEU A 59 -10.58 1.59 -7.07
N ALA A 60 -10.94 1.84 -8.34
CA ALA A 60 -12.18 2.52 -8.67
C ALA A 60 -13.42 1.75 -8.19
N ALA A 61 -13.43 0.42 -8.29
CA ALA A 61 -14.51 -0.42 -7.77
C ALA A 61 -14.61 -0.34 -6.24
N ARG A 62 -13.47 -0.40 -5.55
CA ARG A 62 -13.40 -0.36 -4.09
C ARG A 62 -13.83 0.99 -3.52
N VAL A 63 -13.55 2.08 -4.22
CA VAL A 63 -13.95 3.44 -3.81
C VAL A 63 -15.37 3.80 -4.28
N GLY A 64 -16.12 2.88 -4.92
CA GLY A 64 -17.48 3.17 -5.41
C GLY A 64 -17.51 4.16 -6.60
N GLY A 65 -16.44 4.19 -7.39
CA GLY A 65 -16.29 5.04 -8.58
C GLY A 65 -16.83 4.39 -9.86
N ARG A 66 -16.18 4.69 -11.00
CA ARG A 66 -16.50 4.13 -12.33
C ARG A 66 -15.38 3.20 -12.82
N PRO A 67 -15.41 1.89 -12.47
CA PRO A 67 -14.29 0.97 -12.69
C PRO A 67 -13.91 0.84 -14.16
N VAL A 68 -14.92 0.77 -15.05
CA VAL A 68 -14.70 0.65 -16.49
C VAL A 68 -13.95 1.87 -17.02
N VAL A 69 -14.34 3.08 -16.63
CA VAL A 69 -13.70 4.33 -17.10
C VAL A 69 -12.23 4.40 -16.66
N PHE A 70 -11.97 4.19 -15.38
CA PHE A 70 -10.59 4.27 -14.86
C PHE A 70 -9.72 3.11 -15.36
N GLY A 71 -10.30 1.91 -15.50
CA GLY A 71 -9.63 0.77 -16.15
C GLY A 71 -9.28 1.06 -17.61
N THR A 72 -10.22 1.59 -18.41
CA THR A 72 -9.95 1.93 -19.81
C THR A 72 -8.92 3.04 -19.96
N VAL A 73 -8.94 4.06 -19.09
CA VAL A 73 -7.94 5.12 -19.09
C VAL A 73 -6.55 4.56 -18.74
N ALA A 74 -6.46 3.70 -17.73
CA ALA A 74 -5.21 3.05 -17.37
C ALA A 74 -4.68 2.14 -18.50
N LEU A 75 -5.57 1.41 -19.18
CA LEU A 75 -5.22 0.58 -20.33
C LEU A 75 -4.68 1.43 -21.47
N VAL A 76 -5.40 2.48 -21.88
CA VAL A 76 -4.96 3.37 -22.96
C VAL A 76 -3.64 4.04 -22.61
N ALA A 77 -3.49 4.58 -21.39
CA ALA A 77 -2.25 5.21 -20.96
C ALA A 77 -1.07 4.22 -20.92
N GLY A 78 -1.28 3.01 -20.41
CA GLY A 78 -0.27 1.96 -20.36
C GLY A 78 0.14 1.47 -21.75
N VAL A 79 -0.83 1.22 -22.63
CA VAL A 79 -0.55 0.84 -24.03
C VAL A 79 0.19 1.96 -24.76
N LEU A 80 -0.22 3.21 -24.62
CA LEU A 80 0.50 4.35 -25.22
C LEU A 80 1.93 4.46 -24.68
N ALA A 81 2.13 4.24 -23.38
CA ALA A 81 3.47 4.24 -22.78
C ALA A 81 4.39 3.17 -23.37
N VAL A 82 3.86 1.99 -23.68
CA VAL A 82 4.62 0.89 -24.29
C VAL A 82 4.83 1.10 -25.79
N VAL A 83 3.77 1.46 -26.54
CA VAL A 83 3.82 1.57 -28.01
C VAL A 83 4.63 2.77 -28.48
N LEU A 84 4.52 3.92 -27.80
CA LEU A 84 5.29 5.10 -28.16
C LEU A 84 6.74 5.03 -27.68
N ASP A 85 7.04 4.13 -26.73
CA ASP A 85 8.35 3.89 -26.09
C ASP A 85 9.06 5.18 -25.59
N LEU A 86 8.29 6.23 -25.32
CA LEU A 86 8.82 7.49 -24.81
C LEU A 86 9.17 7.33 -23.33
N THR A 87 10.44 7.58 -22.98
CA THR A 87 10.96 7.41 -21.62
C THR A 87 10.13 8.13 -20.55
N TRP A 88 9.69 9.36 -20.81
CA TRP A 88 8.87 10.12 -19.85
C TRP A 88 7.46 9.52 -19.68
N LEU A 89 6.90 8.91 -20.73
CA LEU A 89 5.58 8.29 -20.69
C LEU A 89 5.62 6.96 -19.93
N ARG A 90 6.67 6.16 -20.14
CA ARG A 90 6.96 4.95 -19.34
C ARG A 90 7.18 5.29 -17.86
N THR A 91 7.98 6.31 -17.56
CA THR A 91 8.17 6.78 -16.18
C THR A 91 6.86 7.28 -15.56
N GLY A 92 6.04 8.03 -16.31
CA GLY A 92 4.72 8.46 -15.85
C GLY A 92 3.78 7.28 -15.54
N ALA A 93 3.74 6.27 -16.42
CA ALA A 93 2.97 5.05 -16.21
C ALA A 93 3.45 4.25 -14.99
N ALA A 94 4.77 4.17 -14.77
CA ALA A 94 5.36 3.54 -13.59
C ALA A 94 4.97 4.28 -12.30
N VAL A 95 5.08 5.62 -12.27
CA VAL A 95 4.65 6.44 -11.12
C VAL A 95 3.16 6.22 -10.82
N ALA A 96 2.30 6.28 -11.84
CA ALA A 96 0.87 6.07 -11.68
C ALA A 96 0.56 4.65 -11.17
N THR A 97 1.23 3.63 -11.70
CA THR A 97 1.08 2.23 -11.26
C THR A 97 1.48 2.05 -9.81
N CYS A 98 2.61 2.62 -9.40
CA CYS A 98 3.10 2.60 -8.03
C CYS A 98 2.10 3.26 -7.07
N VAL A 99 1.57 4.44 -7.43
CA VAL A 99 0.58 5.18 -6.64
C VAL A 99 -0.73 4.39 -6.51
N VAL A 100 -1.26 3.86 -7.63
CA VAL A 100 -2.50 3.08 -7.61
C VAL A 100 -2.33 1.80 -6.78
N ALA A 101 -1.20 1.09 -6.92
CA ALA A 101 -0.91 -0.09 -6.12
C ALA A 101 -0.82 0.22 -4.62
N ALA A 102 -0.17 1.33 -4.26
CA ALA A 102 -0.08 1.77 -2.88
C ALA A 102 -1.47 2.06 -2.28
N VAL A 103 -2.27 2.88 -2.96
CA VAL A 103 -3.62 3.24 -2.49
C VAL A 103 -4.52 2.00 -2.42
N LEU A 104 -4.46 1.13 -3.44
CA LEU A 104 -5.23 -0.13 -3.46
C LEU A 104 -4.83 -1.05 -2.31
N GLY A 105 -3.54 -1.15 -1.99
CA GLY A 105 -3.04 -1.92 -0.85
C GLY A 105 -3.71 -1.49 0.45
N VAL A 106 -3.80 -0.18 0.70
CA VAL A 106 -4.52 0.36 1.87
C VAL A 106 -6.02 0.08 1.79
N MET A 107 -6.67 0.36 0.66
CA MET A 107 -8.14 0.24 0.50
C MET A 107 -8.64 -1.21 0.48
N ALA A 108 -7.77 -2.18 0.17
CA ALA A 108 -8.07 -3.60 0.21
C ALA A 108 -8.19 -4.15 1.64
N THR A 109 -7.66 -3.43 2.64
CA THR A 109 -7.72 -3.85 4.04
C THR A 109 -9.15 -3.80 4.61
N VAL A 110 -9.43 -4.71 5.53
CA VAL A 110 -10.72 -4.88 6.21
C VAL A 110 -10.54 -4.63 7.72
N PRO A 111 -11.59 -4.23 8.47
CA PRO A 111 -11.46 -4.07 9.92
C PRO A 111 -11.04 -5.36 10.64
N ALA A 112 -10.21 -5.22 11.67
CA ALA A 112 -9.61 -6.35 12.38
C ALA A 112 -9.80 -6.24 13.91
N VAL A 113 -10.54 -7.17 14.50
CA VAL A 113 -10.78 -7.16 15.97
C VAL A 113 -9.57 -7.69 16.73
N ARG A 114 -8.84 -8.65 16.14
CA ARG A 114 -7.66 -9.28 16.76
C ARG A 114 -6.38 -8.84 16.04
N PHE A 115 -5.27 -8.78 16.78
CA PHE A 115 -3.97 -8.43 16.20
C PHE A 115 -3.56 -9.36 15.04
N ARG A 116 -3.80 -10.68 15.16
CA ARG A 116 -3.54 -11.63 14.06
C ARG A 116 -4.32 -11.30 12.77
N GLN A 117 -5.54 -10.77 12.91
CA GLN A 117 -6.31 -10.30 11.76
C GLN A 117 -5.69 -9.03 11.18
N ALA A 118 -5.27 -8.08 12.02
CA ALA A 118 -4.60 -6.87 11.57
C ALA A 118 -3.29 -7.19 10.84
N ALA A 119 -2.49 -8.13 11.38
CA ALA A 119 -1.27 -8.62 10.73
C ALA A 119 -1.54 -9.26 9.37
N ARG A 120 -2.63 -10.05 9.24
CA ARG A 120 -3.07 -10.59 7.95
C ARG A 120 -3.44 -9.47 6.96
N GLU A 121 -4.12 -8.42 7.41
CA GLU A 121 -4.47 -7.30 6.54
C GLU A 121 -3.24 -6.48 6.11
N CYS A 122 -2.25 -6.30 6.99
CA CYS A 122 -0.95 -5.73 6.61
C CYS A 122 -0.24 -6.59 5.54
N LEU A 123 -0.22 -7.92 5.72
CA LEU A 123 0.35 -8.84 4.73
C LEU A 123 -0.36 -8.72 3.38
N VAL A 124 -1.69 -8.66 3.37
CA VAL A 124 -2.46 -8.46 2.13
C VAL A 124 -2.08 -7.13 1.46
N ALA A 125 -2.01 -6.04 2.23
CA ALA A 125 -1.64 -4.73 1.68
C ALA A 125 -0.23 -4.74 1.06
N VAL A 126 0.73 -5.38 1.73
CA VAL A 126 2.11 -5.56 1.25
C VAL A 126 2.17 -6.43 0.00
N VAL A 127 1.41 -7.54 -0.06
CA VAL A 127 1.35 -8.40 -1.26
C VAL A 127 0.77 -7.64 -2.45
N VAL A 128 -0.32 -6.89 -2.26
CA VAL A 128 -0.92 -6.04 -3.31
C VAL A 128 0.11 -5.02 -3.82
N ALA A 129 0.81 -4.35 -2.90
CA ALA A 129 1.86 -3.40 -3.25
C ALA A 129 3.07 -4.06 -3.94
N GLY A 130 3.48 -5.27 -3.52
CA GLY A 130 4.58 -6.02 -4.11
C GLY A 130 4.32 -6.45 -5.56
N VAL A 131 3.09 -6.90 -5.86
CA VAL A 131 2.68 -7.13 -7.27
C VAL A 131 2.68 -5.81 -8.05
N GLY A 132 2.29 -4.70 -7.43
CA GLY A 132 2.45 -3.36 -7.99
C GLY A 132 3.90 -2.96 -8.25
N ALA A 133 4.84 -3.42 -7.42
CA ALA A 133 6.27 -3.18 -7.61
C ALA A 133 6.81 -3.88 -8.86
N LEU A 134 6.40 -5.13 -9.08
CA LEU A 134 6.71 -5.86 -10.32
C LEU A 134 6.19 -5.10 -11.54
N ALA A 135 4.93 -4.66 -11.50
CA ALA A 135 4.32 -3.91 -12.60
C ALA A 135 5.00 -2.55 -12.84
N THR A 136 5.40 -1.87 -11.76
CA THR A 136 6.16 -0.61 -11.82
C THR A 136 7.51 -0.82 -12.51
N LEU A 137 8.23 -1.89 -12.14
CA LEU A 137 9.49 -2.27 -12.77
C LEU A 137 9.31 -2.67 -14.25
N GLY A 138 8.20 -3.34 -14.59
CA GLY A 138 7.92 -3.80 -15.95
C GLY A 138 7.77 -2.69 -17.00
N TYR A 139 7.53 -1.44 -16.60
CA TYR A 139 7.59 -0.27 -17.48
C TYR A 139 9.01 0.21 -17.79
N ALA A 140 10.04 -0.38 -17.16
CA ALA A 140 11.45 0.02 -17.29
C ALA A 140 11.65 1.55 -17.20
N PRO A 141 11.19 2.20 -16.12
CA PRO A 141 11.22 3.65 -16.04
C PRO A 141 12.66 4.18 -15.96
N ALA A 142 12.92 5.34 -16.55
CA ALA A 142 14.19 6.05 -16.34
C ALA A 142 14.05 7.00 -15.16
N LEU A 143 14.94 6.87 -14.17
CA LEU A 143 14.70 7.40 -12.84
C LEU A 143 15.90 8.09 -12.22
N THR A 144 15.58 9.12 -11.45
CA THR A 144 16.37 9.52 -10.28
C THR A 144 15.68 8.93 -9.06
N LEU A 145 16.27 7.91 -8.44
CA LEU A 145 15.61 7.05 -7.43
C LEU A 145 14.93 7.88 -6.32
N ALA A 146 15.65 8.85 -5.75
CA ALA A 146 15.11 9.72 -4.70
C ALA A 146 13.87 10.51 -5.16
N ARG A 147 13.86 11.05 -6.39
CA ARG A 147 12.69 11.78 -6.90
C ARG A 147 11.52 10.84 -7.12
N PHE A 148 11.77 9.65 -7.66
CA PHE A 148 10.73 8.65 -7.86
C PHE A 148 10.08 8.24 -6.55
N GLU A 149 10.87 7.90 -5.52
CA GLU A 149 10.38 7.51 -4.20
C GLU A 149 9.60 8.64 -3.52
N TYR A 150 10.09 9.89 -3.56
CA TYR A 150 9.37 11.01 -2.96
C TYR A 150 8.07 11.37 -3.70
N VAL A 151 8.09 11.36 -5.04
CA VAL A 151 6.89 11.67 -5.84
C VAL A 151 5.84 10.59 -5.65
N THR A 152 6.20 9.31 -5.73
CA THR A 152 5.24 8.21 -5.53
C THR A 152 4.71 8.17 -4.11
N LEU A 153 5.54 8.37 -3.09
CA LEU A 153 5.11 8.48 -1.69
C LEU A 153 4.14 9.65 -1.48
N GLY A 154 4.51 10.84 -1.95
CA GLY A 154 3.70 12.06 -1.81
C GLY A 154 2.35 11.93 -2.50
N LEU A 155 2.34 11.46 -3.75
CA LEU A 155 1.11 11.22 -4.51
C LEU A 155 0.25 10.11 -3.90
N ALA A 156 0.85 9.01 -3.41
CA ALA A 156 0.12 7.93 -2.76
C ALA A 156 -0.52 8.39 -1.44
N LEU A 157 0.20 9.16 -0.62
CA LEU A 157 -0.35 9.76 0.59
C LEU A 157 -1.49 10.73 0.26
N ALA A 158 -1.28 11.65 -0.70
CA ALA A 158 -2.31 12.60 -1.11
C ALA A 158 -3.57 11.91 -1.65
N ALA A 159 -3.40 10.91 -2.52
CA ALA A 159 -4.51 10.11 -3.06
C ALA A 159 -5.22 9.30 -1.96
N THR A 160 -4.48 8.67 -1.06
CA THR A 160 -5.06 7.90 0.06
C THR A 160 -5.84 8.83 1.00
N VAL A 161 -5.29 10.00 1.33
CA VAL A 161 -5.98 11.02 2.13
C VAL A 161 -7.25 11.50 1.41
N ALA A 162 -7.19 11.78 0.11
CA ALA A 162 -8.36 12.20 -0.67
C ALA A 162 -9.49 11.14 -0.66
N VAL A 163 -9.13 9.86 -0.74
CA VAL A 163 -10.11 8.75 -0.60
C VAL A 163 -10.63 8.67 0.83
N VAL A 164 -9.76 8.73 1.83
CA VAL A 164 -10.12 8.64 3.25
C VAL A 164 -11.00 9.80 3.70
N GLN A 165 -10.81 11.01 3.17
CA GLN A 165 -11.69 12.15 3.42
C GLN A 165 -13.16 11.81 3.12
N ARG A 166 -13.42 11.02 2.08
CA ARG A 166 -14.77 10.57 1.71
C ARG A 166 -15.27 9.43 2.60
N LEU A 167 -14.38 8.57 3.09
CA LEU A 167 -14.71 7.38 3.90
C LEU A 167 -14.86 7.67 5.41
N GLY A 168 -13.99 8.55 5.94
CA GLY A 168 -13.75 8.77 7.36
C GLY A 168 -14.70 9.76 8.03
N ALA A 169 -15.88 10.02 7.44
CA ALA A 169 -16.83 11.07 7.82
C ALA A 169 -16.29 12.52 7.63
N GLY A 170 -15.27 12.70 6.78
CA GLY A 170 -14.62 13.99 6.52
C GLY A 170 -13.80 14.51 7.71
N LEU A 171 -13.17 15.67 7.55
CA LEU A 171 -12.46 16.36 8.63
C LEU A 171 -13.37 16.66 9.83
N HIS A 172 -14.65 16.96 9.58
CA HIS A 172 -15.65 17.23 10.61
C HIS A 172 -16.02 16.00 11.45
N GLY A 173 -15.77 14.78 10.93
CA GLY A 173 -15.94 13.51 11.65
C GLY A 173 -14.73 13.09 12.49
N LEU A 174 -13.63 13.86 12.45
CA LEU A 174 -12.46 13.64 13.30
C LEU A 174 -12.79 14.06 14.72
N GLY A 175 -13.17 13.10 15.56
CA GLY A 175 -13.14 13.30 17.01
C GLY A 175 -11.70 13.49 17.49
N ARG A 176 -11.54 13.91 18.75
CA ARG A 176 -10.23 14.22 19.36
C ARG A 176 -9.15 13.16 19.12
N ARG A 177 -9.51 11.87 19.13
CA ARG A 177 -8.57 10.76 18.85
C ARG A 177 -8.11 10.70 17.39
N GLY A 178 -9.03 10.92 16.45
CA GLY A 178 -8.70 11.01 15.03
C GLY A 178 -7.73 12.16 14.77
N VAL A 179 -7.98 13.33 15.37
CA VAL A 179 -7.08 14.49 15.26
C VAL A 179 -5.69 14.16 15.81
N VAL A 180 -5.61 13.58 17.01
CA VAL A 180 -4.32 13.17 17.61
C VAL A 180 -3.59 12.18 16.72
N ALA A 181 -4.28 11.20 16.13
CA ALA A 181 -3.65 10.22 15.25
C ALA A 181 -3.18 10.85 13.94
N VAL A 182 -3.94 11.77 13.34
CA VAL A 182 -3.52 12.49 12.14
C VAL A 182 -2.33 13.40 12.41
N VAL A 183 -2.39 14.22 13.46
CA VAL A 183 -1.28 15.12 13.84
C VAL A 183 -0.05 14.30 14.22
N GLY A 184 -0.20 13.28 15.06
CA GLY A 184 0.89 12.42 15.48
C GLY A 184 1.52 11.65 14.33
N GLY A 185 0.71 11.06 13.44
CA GLY A 185 1.20 10.38 12.24
C GLY A 185 1.91 11.33 11.26
N THR A 186 1.36 12.53 11.07
CA THR A 186 1.97 13.56 10.20
C THR A 186 3.30 14.04 10.78
N LEU A 187 3.35 14.30 12.09
CA LEU A 187 4.57 14.71 12.78
C LEU A 187 5.62 13.60 12.72
N LEU A 188 5.23 12.35 12.99
CA LEU A 188 6.16 11.21 12.94
C LEU A 188 6.73 11.01 11.53
N LEU A 189 5.88 11.12 10.49
CA LEU A 189 6.33 11.06 9.11
C LEU A 189 7.28 12.22 8.78
N ALA A 190 6.91 13.45 9.14
CA ALA A 190 7.72 14.64 8.92
C ALA A 190 9.09 14.53 9.60
N VAL A 191 9.14 14.08 10.86
CA VAL A 191 10.39 13.85 11.60
C VAL A 191 11.22 12.77 10.94
N THR A 192 10.61 11.67 10.49
CA THR A 192 11.34 10.59 9.81
C THR A 192 11.98 11.07 8.51
N LEU A 193 11.23 11.83 7.70
CA LEU A 193 11.73 12.40 6.45
C LEU A 193 12.79 13.49 6.69
N LEU A 194 12.53 14.39 7.64
CA LEU A 194 13.45 15.46 8.01
C LEU A 194 14.76 14.88 8.53
N TYR A 195 14.71 13.89 9.42
CA TYR A 195 15.90 13.21 9.91
C TYR A 195 16.71 12.59 8.77
N ALA A 196 16.06 11.88 7.85
CA ALA A 196 16.73 11.26 6.71
C ALA A 196 17.35 12.31 5.75
N GLU A 197 16.72 13.46 5.58
CA GLU A 197 17.24 14.55 4.73
C GLU A 197 18.37 15.32 5.42
N LEU A 198 18.25 15.58 6.73
CA LEU A 198 19.30 16.20 7.54
C LEU A 198 20.55 15.33 7.56
N LEU A 199 20.42 14.01 7.74
CA LEU A 199 21.54 13.08 7.70
C LEU A 199 22.23 13.12 6.33
N ARG A 200 21.45 13.20 5.23
CA ARG A 200 21.96 13.24 3.86
C ARG A 200 22.68 14.55 3.50
N ARG A 201 22.25 15.70 4.03
CA ARG A 201 22.80 17.01 3.66
C ARG A 201 23.81 17.56 4.66
N TYR A 202 23.66 17.22 5.94
CA TYR A 202 24.36 17.87 7.05
C TYR A 202 24.94 16.87 8.04
N GLY A 203 24.87 15.57 7.76
CA GLY A 203 25.45 14.54 8.63
C GLY A 203 26.94 14.75 8.81
N THR A 204 27.40 14.78 10.07
CA THR A 204 28.84 14.78 10.36
C THR A 204 29.43 13.44 9.91
N PRO A 205 30.66 13.42 9.32
CA PRO A 205 31.24 12.19 8.77
C PRO A 205 31.21 11.02 9.77
N SER A 206 31.62 11.25 11.01
CA SER A 206 31.65 10.20 12.05
C SER A 206 30.28 9.63 12.42
N VAL A 207 29.20 10.41 12.38
CA VAL A 207 27.85 9.91 12.68
C VAL A 207 27.31 9.12 11.49
N VAL A 208 27.58 9.59 10.28
CA VAL A 208 27.21 8.90 9.04
C VAL A 208 27.96 7.57 8.94
N ASP A 209 29.26 7.56 9.21
CA ASP A 209 30.11 6.36 9.13
C ASP A 209 29.63 5.28 10.12
N ASN A 210 29.41 5.62 11.39
CA ASN A 210 28.90 4.65 12.38
C ASN A 210 27.51 4.08 12.01
N LEU A 211 26.63 4.90 11.44
CA LEU A 211 25.32 4.44 10.99
C LEU A 211 25.45 3.54 9.75
N LEU A 212 26.30 3.92 8.80
CA LEU A 212 26.56 3.13 7.60
C LEU A 212 27.23 1.80 7.95
N ASP A 213 28.18 1.77 8.89
CA ASP A 213 28.81 0.54 9.39
C ASP A 213 27.76 -0.41 9.99
N GLY A 214 26.82 0.13 10.77
CA GLY A 214 25.69 -0.66 11.28
C GLY A 214 24.80 -1.21 10.16
N VAL A 215 24.51 -0.40 9.15
CA VAL A 215 23.70 -0.83 7.97
C VAL A 215 24.43 -1.89 7.16
N VAL A 216 25.74 -1.74 6.94
CA VAL A 216 26.59 -2.70 6.24
C VAL A 216 26.64 -4.00 7.02
N TRP A 217 26.88 -3.95 8.34
CA TRP A 217 26.87 -5.13 9.19
C TRP A 217 25.54 -5.89 9.13
N VAL A 218 24.41 -5.17 9.18
CA VAL A 218 23.07 -5.78 9.04
C VAL A 218 22.90 -6.40 7.65
N ARG A 219 23.36 -5.74 6.59
CA ARG A 219 23.28 -6.29 5.22
C ARG A 219 24.14 -7.53 5.06
N ASP A 220 25.35 -7.53 5.59
CA ASP A 220 26.27 -8.67 5.49
C ASP A 220 25.79 -9.85 6.35
N THR A 221 25.17 -9.58 7.50
CA THR A 221 24.71 -10.62 8.44
C THR A 221 23.31 -11.15 8.12
N LEU A 222 22.37 -10.26 7.78
CA LEU A 222 20.94 -10.58 7.62
C LEU A 222 20.47 -10.50 6.16
N GLY A 223 21.34 -10.09 5.23
CA GLY A 223 21.08 -10.02 3.80
C GLY A 223 20.29 -8.79 3.34
N ALA A 224 19.70 -8.00 4.25
CA ALA A 224 18.98 -6.76 3.93
C ALA A 224 18.74 -5.87 5.14
N PHE A 225 18.57 -4.56 4.90
CA PHE A 225 18.16 -3.59 5.92
C PHE A 225 16.68 -3.22 5.76
N PRO A 226 15.86 -3.17 6.83
CA PRO A 226 14.44 -2.85 6.71
C PRO A 226 14.20 -1.37 6.37
N ARG A 227 13.20 -1.08 5.55
CA ARG A 227 12.88 0.30 5.13
C ARG A 227 12.32 1.14 6.31
N PRO A 228 12.97 2.24 6.73
CA PRO A 228 12.57 2.99 7.94
C PRO A 228 11.15 3.57 7.89
N ILE A 229 10.75 4.10 6.73
CA ILE A 229 9.40 4.69 6.56
C ILE A 229 8.31 3.62 6.68
N GLU A 230 8.59 2.42 6.18
CA GLU A 230 7.70 1.27 6.26
C GLU A 230 7.58 0.76 7.72
N THR A 231 8.72 0.62 8.42
CA THR A 231 8.77 0.08 9.79
C THR A 231 8.23 1.01 10.85
N VAL A 232 8.55 2.31 10.77
CA VAL A 232 8.25 3.28 11.84
C VAL A 232 6.86 3.87 11.67
N VAL A 233 6.42 4.10 10.43
CA VAL A 233 5.18 4.81 10.13
C VAL A 233 4.16 3.90 9.48
N GLY A 234 4.48 3.33 8.33
CA GLY A 234 3.50 2.72 7.44
C GLY A 234 2.81 1.48 8.02
N VAL A 235 3.57 0.44 8.34
CA VAL A 235 3.03 -0.84 8.84
C VAL A 235 2.36 -0.68 10.21
N PRO A 236 2.95 0.05 11.19
CA PRO A 236 2.27 0.30 12.47
C PRO A 236 0.93 1.01 12.29
N ALA A 237 0.87 2.01 11.39
CA ALA A 237 -0.36 2.74 11.11
C ALA A 237 -1.41 1.87 10.40
N LEU A 238 -1.02 0.98 9.49
CA LEU A 238 -1.94 -0.01 8.91
C LEU A 238 -2.52 -0.93 9.98
N ALA A 239 -1.67 -1.50 10.84
CA ALA A 239 -2.09 -2.46 11.86
C ALA A 239 -3.04 -1.80 12.87
N TRP A 240 -2.64 -0.65 13.42
CA TRP A 240 -3.44 0.09 14.38
C TRP A 240 -4.73 0.64 13.74
N GLY A 241 -4.65 1.16 12.52
CA GLY A 241 -5.82 1.66 11.79
C GLY A 241 -6.85 0.56 11.50
N CYS A 242 -6.42 -0.63 11.05
CA CYS A 242 -7.32 -1.78 10.86
C CYS A 242 -7.97 -2.20 12.18
N HIS A 243 -7.22 -2.13 13.29
CA HIS A 243 -7.74 -2.41 14.62
C HIS A 243 -8.80 -1.39 15.07
N MET A 244 -8.52 -0.09 14.87
CA MET A 244 -9.46 0.99 15.18
C MET A 244 -10.72 0.93 14.33
N ARG A 245 -10.60 0.60 13.04
CA ARG A 245 -11.73 0.50 12.10
C ARG A 245 -12.81 -0.49 12.53
N ALA A 246 -12.45 -1.51 13.32
CA ALA A 246 -13.42 -2.47 13.83
C ALA A 246 -14.48 -1.81 14.73
N ARG A 247 -14.14 -0.67 15.35
CA ARG A 247 -14.98 0.03 16.32
C ARG A 247 -15.33 1.46 15.90
N ARG A 248 -14.46 2.14 15.12
CA ARG A 248 -14.55 3.58 14.85
C ARG A 248 -14.19 3.91 13.40
N ARG A 249 -14.98 4.77 12.76
CA ARG A 249 -14.71 5.27 11.40
C ARG A 249 -13.36 6.00 11.28
N GLN A 250 -12.91 6.61 12.38
CA GLN A 250 -11.65 7.34 12.47
C GLN A 250 -10.41 6.47 12.19
N GLY A 251 -10.51 5.14 12.29
CA GLY A 251 -9.40 4.25 11.96
C GLY A 251 -8.93 4.38 10.51
N TRP A 252 -9.78 4.84 9.58
CA TRP A 252 -9.38 5.13 8.20
C TRP A 252 -8.31 6.21 8.10
N TRP A 253 -8.35 7.22 8.98
CA TRP A 253 -7.34 8.27 9.04
C TRP A 253 -5.97 7.75 9.46
N VAL A 254 -5.94 6.77 10.37
CA VAL A 254 -4.71 6.07 10.75
C VAL A 254 -4.22 5.20 9.59
N CYS A 255 -5.12 4.42 8.97
CA CYS A 255 -4.78 3.61 7.80
C CYS A 255 -4.21 4.43 6.63
N ALA A 256 -4.55 5.73 6.52
CA ALA A 256 -4.03 6.58 5.46
C ALA A 256 -2.50 6.67 5.47
N PHE A 257 -1.88 6.73 6.65
CA PHE A 257 -0.41 6.69 6.80
C PHE A 257 0.17 5.33 6.42
N GLY A 258 -0.66 4.31 6.34
CA GLY A 258 -0.33 3.02 5.76
C GLY A 258 0.12 3.08 4.31
N ALA A 259 -0.27 4.14 3.58
CA ALA A 259 0.24 4.41 2.24
C ALA A 259 1.77 4.55 2.23
N ALA A 260 2.39 4.94 3.34
CA ALA A 260 3.84 5.04 3.46
C ALA A 260 4.52 3.66 3.37
N ALA A 261 3.91 2.60 3.92
CA ALA A 261 4.38 1.24 3.76
C ALA A 261 4.14 0.76 2.33
N THR A 262 2.90 0.82 1.86
CA THR A 262 2.55 0.27 0.54
C THR A 262 3.21 1.02 -0.62
N ALA A 263 3.46 2.32 -0.52
CA ALA A 263 4.25 3.06 -1.51
C ALA A 263 5.73 2.65 -1.48
N SER A 264 6.30 2.50 -0.29
CA SER A 264 7.68 2.01 -0.11
C SER A 264 7.85 0.60 -0.68
N THR A 265 6.88 -0.28 -0.47
CA THR A 265 6.83 -1.62 -1.06
C THR A 265 6.63 -1.57 -2.57
N ALA A 266 5.72 -0.73 -3.09
CA ALA A 266 5.45 -0.60 -4.52
C ALA A 266 6.63 0.00 -5.31
N ALA A 267 7.50 0.76 -4.64
CA ALA A 267 8.74 1.26 -5.22
C ALA A 267 9.96 0.34 -4.95
N ALA A 268 9.78 -0.80 -4.27
CA ALA A 268 10.91 -1.53 -3.68
C ALA A 268 11.89 -2.09 -4.73
N LEU A 269 11.37 -2.56 -5.86
CA LEU A 269 12.14 -3.22 -6.92
C LEU A 269 12.75 -2.25 -7.93
N VAL A 270 12.53 -0.95 -7.74
CA VAL A 270 12.89 0.08 -8.70
C VAL A 270 14.37 0.50 -8.57
N ASN A 271 15.01 0.17 -7.45
CA ASN A 271 16.42 0.47 -7.23
C ASN A 271 17.32 -0.56 -7.93
N PRO A 272 18.10 -0.18 -8.97
CA PRO A 272 18.97 -1.12 -9.68
C PRO A 272 20.17 -1.59 -8.85
N GLY A 273 20.51 -0.88 -7.77
CA GLY A 273 21.64 -1.22 -6.90
C GLY A 273 21.33 -2.27 -5.82
N VAL A 274 20.13 -2.86 -5.83
CA VAL A 274 19.67 -3.81 -4.80
C VAL A 274 19.12 -5.05 -5.48
N THR A 275 19.53 -6.23 -5.02
CA THR A 275 19.05 -7.49 -5.60
C THR A 275 17.56 -7.72 -5.29
N LEU A 276 16.89 -8.58 -6.07
CA LEU A 276 15.49 -8.96 -5.81
C LEU A 276 15.32 -9.60 -4.43
N LEU A 277 16.26 -10.46 -4.03
CA LEU A 277 16.27 -11.11 -2.73
C LEU A 277 16.38 -10.07 -1.62
N GLU A 278 17.37 -9.18 -1.71
CA GLU A 278 17.58 -8.13 -0.72
C GLU A 278 16.36 -7.20 -0.61
N SER A 279 15.75 -6.85 -1.74
CA SER A 279 14.52 -6.04 -1.76
C SER A 279 13.35 -6.75 -1.07
N GLY A 280 13.18 -8.05 -1.34
CA GLY A 280 12.16 -8.88 -0.70
C GLY A 280 12.37 -9.02 0.80
N LEU A 281 13.61 -9.27 1.24
CA LEU A 281 13.98 -9.33 2.65
C LEU A 281 13.78 -7.98 3.35
N SER A 282 14.15 -6.87 2.71
CA SER A 282 13.95 -5.52 3.24
C SER A 282 12.48 -5.22 3.55
N VAL A 283 11.57 -5.57 2.63
CA VAL A 283 10.11 -5.46 2.82
C VAL A 283 9.62 -6.42 3.91
N LEU A 284 10.08 -7.66 3.93
CA LEU A 284 9.68 -8.64 4.95
C LEU A 284 10.09 -8.19 6.36
N TYR A 285 11.34 -7.76 6.53
CA TYR A 285 11.83 -7.21 7.79
C TYR A 285 11.07 -5.93 8.17
N GLY A 286 10.76 -5.10 7.16
CA GLY A 286 9.89 -3.92 7.25
C GLY A 286 8.54 -4.25 7.91
N LEU A 287 7.85 -5.23 7.35
CA LEU A 287 6.59 -5.76 7.82
C LEU A 287 6.70 -6.34 9.24
N VAL A 288 7.69 -7.19 9.52
CA VAL A 288 7.84 -7.84 10.83
C VAL A 288 8.09 -6.82 11.94
N VAL A 289 9.08 -5.94 11.77
CA VAL A 289 9.42 -4.92 12.76
C VAL A 289 8.26 -3.93 12.93
N GLY A 290 7.65 -3.50 11.83
CA GLY A 290 6.49 -2.61 11.87
C GLY A 290 5.27 -3.24 12.54
N LEU A 291 5.05 -4.56 12.42
CA LEU A 291 4.00 -5.27 13.14
C LEU A 291 4.27 -5.31 14.65
N VAL A 292 5.53 -5.48 15.07
CA VAL A 292 5.91 -5.39 16.50
C VAL A 292 5.59 -4.00 17.05
N VAL A 293 5.99 -2.94 16.35
CA VAL A 293 5.67 -1.55 16.75
C VAL A 293 4.15 -1.33 16.76
N GLY A 294 3.43 -1.79 15.73
CA GLY A 294 1.97 -1.72 15.66
C GLY A 294 1.27 -2.46 16.80
N TYR A 295 1.79 -3.63 17.21
CA TYR A 295 1.30 -4.37 18.37
C TYR A 295 1.45 -3.53 19.65
N LEU A 296 2.62 -2.94 19.87
CA LEU A 296 2.89 -2.09 21.03
C LEU A 296 1.95 -0.88 21.05
N LEU A 297 1.76 -0.20 19.91
CA LEU A 297 0.82 0.92 19.79
C LEU A 297 -0.61 0.53 20.16
N ILE A 298 -1.10 -0.61 19.66
CA ILE A 298 -2.42 -1.13 20.02
C ILE A 298 -2.51 -1.40 21.53
N ARG A 299 -1.47 -2.00 22.13
CA ARG A 299 -1.45 -2.28 23.58
C ARG A 299 -1.46 -1.02 24.42
N VAL A 300 -0.69 0.01 24.02
CA VAL A 300 -0.68 1.31 24.69
C VAL A 300 -2.04 2.00 24.57
N ASP A 301 -2.63 2.03 23.36
CA ASP A 301 -3.96 2.61 23.14
C ASP A 301 -5.02 1.93 24.01
N LEU A 302 -5.03 0.59 24.06
CA LEU A 302 -5.95 -0.17 24.91
C LEU A 302 -5.71 0.06 26.42
N ALA A 303 -4.46 0.24 26.85
CA ALA A 303 -4.14 0.53 28.24
C ALA A 303 -4.61 1.92 28.67
N VAL A 304 -4.47 2.92 27.79
CA VAL A 304 -4.89 4.31 28.03
C VAL A 304 -6.41 4.47 27.93
N THR A 305 -7.05 3.72 27.03
CA THR A 305 -8.46 3.93 26.67
C THR A 305 -9.43 2.86 27.17
N GLY A 306 -8.93 1.75 27.70
CA GLY A 306 -9.75 0.65 28.19
C GLY A 306 -10.61 1.05 29.39
N THR A 307 -11.90 0.73 29.33
CA THR A 307 -12.81 0.92 30.47
C THR A 307 -12.46 -0.03 31.61
N ARG A 308 -12.30 0.53 32.82
CA ARG A 308 -12.08 -0.25 34.05
C ARG A 308 -13.38 -0.97 34.42
N GLY A 309 -13.55 -2.23 34.01
CA GLY A 309 -14.66 -3.07 34.48
C GLY A 309 -15.00 -4.26 33.57
N ARG A 310 -15.47 -5.37 34.16
CA ARG A 310 -15.85 -6.61 33.43
C ARG A 310 -17.19 -6.46 32.69
N ARG A 311 -18.14 -5.70 33.26
CA ARG A 311 -19.47 -5.40 32.65
C ARG A 311 -19.41 -4.44 31.48
N SER A 312 -18.60 -3.38 31.56
CA SER A 312 -18.42 -2.44 30.43
C SER A 312 -17.76 -3.13 29.22
N ARG A 313 -16.80 -4.03 29.47
CA ARG A 313 -16.19 -4.87 28.42
C ARG A 313 -17.19 -5.81 27.74
N ALA A 314 -18.10 -6.43 28.50
CA ALA A 314 -19.13 -7.31 27.94
C ALA A 314 -20.19 -6.53 27.14
N ALA A 315 -20.60 -5.36 27.62
CA ALA A 315 -21.53 -4.47 26.91
C ALA A 315 -20.91 -3.91 25.61
N GLU A 316 -19.62 -3.57 25.61
CA GLU A 316 -18.90 -3.10 24.42
C GLU A 316 -18.63 -4.24 23.42
N GLN A 317 -18.39 -5.47 23.90
CA GLN A 317 -18.27 -6.67 23.05
C GLN A 317 -19.59 -7.05 22.37
N GLY A 318 -20.74 -6.78 23.01
CA GLY A 318 -22.07 -7.08 22.48
C GLY A 318 -22.65 -6.04 21.51
N LEU A 319 -22.13 -4.81 21.49
CA LEU A 319 -22.72 -3.68 20.73
C LEU A 319 -21.87 -3.14 19.57
N ALA A 320 -20.56 -3.42 19.49
CA ALA A 320 -19.65 -2.53 18.75
C ALA A 320 -18.70 -3.23 17.75
N VAL A 321 -19.21 -4.07 16.86
CA VAL A 321 -18.50 -4.36 15.59
C VAL A 321 -19.19 -3.57 14.50
N ARG A 322 -18.51 -2.54 13.98
CA ARG A 322 -19.02 -1.83 12.80
C ARG A 322 -18.93 -2.78 11.60
N PRO A 323 -20.04 -3.13 10.94
CA PRO A 323 -19.96 -3.85 9.67
C PRO A 323 -19.39 -2.89 8.62
N GLU A 324 -18.21 -3.20 8.10
CA GLU A 324 -17.72 -2.63 6.84
C GLU A 324 -17.92 -3.64 5.71
N PRO A 325 -18.13 -3.18 4.46
CA PRO A 325 -18.29 -4.05 3.30
C PRO A 325 -17.11 -4.99 3.11
N ARG A 326 -17.37 -6.16 2.53
CA ARG A 326 -16.31 -7.14 2.22
C ARG A 326 -15.30 -6.53 1.24
N ARG A 327 -14.10 -7.11 1.15
CA ARG A 327 -13.00 -6.60 0.31
C ARG A 327 -13.39 -6.37 -1.16
N THR A 328 -14.31 -7.18 -1.68
CA THR A 328 -14.78 -7.15 -3.08
C THR A 328 -16.00 -6.25 -3.30
N GLU A 329 -16.51 -5.62 -2.25
CA GLU A 329 -17.65 -4.71 -2.30
C GLU A 329 -17.17 -3.25 -2.28
N PRO A 330 -17.94 -2.28 -2.79
CA PRO A 330 -17.58 -0.87 -2.67
C PRO A 330 -17.61 -0.40 -1.20
N LEU A 331 -16.71 0.51 -0.84
CA LEU A 331 -16.65 1.15 0.48
C LEU A 331 -17.62 2.34 0.63
N LEU A 332 -17.98 2.95 -0.49
CA LEU A 332 -18.89 4.10 -0.60
C LEU A 332 -20.21 3.66 -1.25
#